data_AF-A0A8H5EWQ4-F1
#
_entry.id   AF-A0A8H5EWQ4-F1
#
_cell.length_a   1.000
_cell.length_b   1.000
_cell.length_c   1.000
_cell.angle_alpha   90.00
_cell.angle_beta   90.00
_cell.angle_gamma   90.00
#
_symmetry.space_group_name_H-M   'P 1'
#
loop_
_entity.id
_entity.type
_entity.pdbx_description
1 polymer ?
#
loop_
_entity_poly.entity_id
_entity_poly.type
_entity_poly.pdbx_seq_one_letter_code
_entity_poly.pdbx_strand_id
1 'polypeptide(L)'
;MDPDRKSVVSSFYGARKPSIDALNHDYPAHSPSPTGRRDDASSFFTPERSSMDHLNGTRGSAGYNRGSFFHAGREEPLKGDVGESKGPTDAWDVYADFNNAGPRYSTAFGSQPAYTQLPVTPVKEETIASDGKVEMVTVPALGPEWAKDEMYGATKAGKAERKKETRREFWKAFNRGERGLCGRYFTRKVLVFTLFGLCAAVAIVVAFTIPRVPAFAFSVDHPLVNATGSWATAVPTIFAPAVANFSFPAFASLQADTNSNFLPVKFTSLSASVFDLDTGVQIGSGKFGQFSLPAKAFPQIMLPLNFTYIADDMNDPTFKNWYDGCKNAGLFPDRKRPAVKFRLVLDMKIFGLPGSRQASTQISNANCPVELAMNAA
;
A
#
# COMPACT_ATOMS: atom_id res chain seq x y z
N MET A 1 -49.61 -24.88 22.41
CA MET A 1 -48.99 -26.22 22.52
C MET A 1 -47.50 -26.03 22.73
N ASP A 2 -46.98 -26.83 23.62
CA ASP A 2 -45.79 -26.67 24.46
C ASP A 2 -44.43 -26.40 23.78
N PRO A 3 -43.46 -25.86 24.55
CA PRO A 3 -42.38 -25.01 24.08
C PRO A 3 -41.06 -25.72 23.75
N ASP A 4 -40.26 -25.03 22.93
CA ASP A 4 -38.91 -25.38 22.49
C ASP A 4 -37.94 -25.69 23.65
N ARG A 5 -37.38 -26.90 23.59
CA ARG A 5 -36.25 -27.34 24.42
C ARG A 5 -34.92 -26.82 23.85
N LYS A 6 -34.34 -25.86 24.58
CA LYS A 6 -32.98 -25.89 25.17
C LYS A 6 -31.90 -26.76 24.49
N SER A 7 -30.78 -26.13 24.12
CA SER A 7 -29.49 -26.39 24.79
C SER A 7 -28.45 -25.30 24.49
N VAL A 8 -28.41 -24.33 25.41
CA VAL A 8 -27.26 -23.46 25.67
C VAL A 8 -26.20 -24.33 26.34
N VAL A 9 -25.03 -24.46 25.72
CA VAL A 9 -23.84 -24.99 26.40
C VAL A 9 -22.98 -23.82 26.87
N SER A 10 -22.72 -23.90 28.16
CA SER A 10 -22.05 -22.98 29.05
C SER A 10 -20.52 -23.06 28.98
N SER A 11 -19.90 -21.88 29.07
CA SER A 11 -18.71 -21.56 29.88
C SER A 11 -17.76 -22.68 30.30
N PHE A 12 -16.52 -22.63 29.81
CA PHE A 12 -15.36 -23.09 30.55
C PHE A 12 -14.17 -22.14 30.31
N TYR A 13 -13.62 -21.63 31.41
CA TYR A 13 -12.54 -20.64 31.58
C TYR A 13 -12.91 -19.16 31.46
N GLY A 14 -13.30 -18.59 32.61
CA GLY A 14 -13.06 -17.19 32.91
C GLY A 14 -11.61 -16.94 33.33
N ALA A 15 -11.14 -15.71 33.14
CA ALA A 15 -10.35 -14.97 34.12
C ALA A 15 -10.10 -13.52 33.65
N ARG A 16 -10.67 -12.60 34.44
CA ARG A 16 -10.35 -11.20 34.76
C ARG A 16 -9.23 -10.50 33.98
N LYS A 17 -9.57 -9.36 33.36
CA LYS A 17 -8.66 -8.23 33.12
C LYS A 17 -9.15 -7.01 33.92
N PRO A 18 -8.31 -6.36 34.73
CA PRO A 18 -8.69 -5.12 35.38
C PRO A 18 -8.67 -3.94 34.40
N SER A 19 -9.68 -3.08 34.56
CA SER A 19 -9.82 -1.76 33.97
C SER A 19 -8.72 -0.82 34.47
N ILE A 20 -7.85 -0.37 33.57
CA ILE A 20 -7.02 0.82 33.79
C ILE A 20 -7.67 1.95 33.01
N ASP A 21 -8.21 2.89 33.78
CA ASP A 21 -8.84 4.14 33.36
C ASP A 21 -7.72 5.17 33.13
N ALA A 22 -7.62 5.66 31.90
CA ALA A 22 -6.51 6.48 31.42
C ALA A 22 -6.72 7.99 31.61
N LEU A 23 -7.66 8.42 32.46
CA LEU A 23 -8.01 9.84 32.61
C LEU A 23 -7.87 10.45 34.02
N ASN A 24 -7.36 9.70 35.02
CA ASN A 24 -7.16 10.22 36.38
C ASN A 24 -5.74 9.93 36.89
N HIS A 25 -4.75 10.58 36.31
CA HIS A 25 -3.45 10.73 36.96
C HIS A 25 -3.16 12.21 37.21
N ASP A 26 -3.47 12.63 38.44
CA ASP A 26 -2.92 13.82 39.07
C ASP A 26 -1.40 13.65 39.19
N TYR A 27 -0.66 14.54 38.55
CA TYR A 27 0.79 14.67 38.73
C TYR A 27 1.06 15.52 39.98
N PRO A 28 1.94 15.09 40.91
CA PRO A 28 2.34 15.95 42.01
C PRO A 28 3.15 17.16 41.49
N ALA A 29 2.80 18.34 41.97
CA ALA A 29 3.45 19.60 41.66
C ALA A 29 4.92 19.59 42.14
N HIS A 30 5.86 19.64 41.21
CA HIS A 30 7.25 19.93 41.54
C HIS A 30 7.42 21.43 41.79
N SER A 31 7.96 21.75 42.96
CA SER A 31 8.34 23.07 43.42
C SER A 31 9.45 23.69 42.54
N PRO A 32 9.41 25.00 42.26
CA PRO A 32 10.45 25.67 41.50
C PRO A 32 11.63 26.03 42.42
N SER A 33 12.82 25.51 42.11
CA SER A 33 14.08 26.10 42.58
C SER A 33 14.79 26.82 41.43
N PRO A 34 15.50 27.93 41.70
CA PRO A 34 15.80 28.91 40.68
C PRO A 34 17.25 28.83 40.16
N THR A 35 17.45 29.44 38.99
CA THR A 35 18.70 29.96 38.43
C THR A 35 19.78 28.97 37.98
N GLY A 36 20.09 29.03 36.68
CA GLY A 36 21.27 28.39 36.10
C GLY A 36 21.36 28.59 34.59
N ARG A 37 21.51 29.84 34.15
CA ARG A 37 21.85 30.24 32.78
C ARG A 37 23.10 29.47 32.33
N ARG A 38 22.97 28.62 31.31
CA ARG A 38 24.12 27.94 30.68
C ARG A 38 23.89 27.86 29.17
N ASP A 39 24.79 28.50 28.45
CA ASP A 39 24.77 28.66 27.00
C ASP A 39 25.21 27.35 26.32
N ASP A 40 24.41 26.85 25.38
CA ASP A 40 24.74 25.71 24.53
C ASP A 40 25.62 26.17 23.36
N ALA A 41 26.91 26.29 23.62
CA ALA A 41 27.94 26.38 22.59
C ALA A 41 28.94 25.23 22.75
N SER A 42 29.01 24.38 21.72
CA SER A 42 30.11 23.46 21.38
C SER A 42 30.52 22.37 22.38
N SER A 43 30.19 21.11 22.05
CA SER A 43 30.91 19.93 22.54
C SER A 43 31.23 18.95 21.39
N PHE A 44 31.96 19.45 20.40
CA PHE A 44 32.86 18.60 19.62
C PHE A 44 34.14 18.44 20.44
N PHE A 45 34.64 17.21 20.58
CA PHE A 45 35.83 16.76 21.32
C PHE A 45 35.62 16.29 22.78
N THR A 46 35.40 14.97 22.93
CA THR A 46 35.88 14.20 24.09
C THR A 46 37.05 13.31 23.65
N PRO A 47 38.30 13.61 24.05
CA PRO A 47 39.49 12.83 23.71
C PRO A 47 39.83 11.86 24.85
N GLU A 48 38.99 10.85 25.08
CA GLU A 48 39.29 9.74 26.01
C GLU A 48 38.59 8.49 25.48
N ARG A 49 39.21 7.82 24.51
CA ARG A 49 38.95 6.40 24.23
C ARG A 49 40.27 5.66 24.22
N SER A 50 40.74 5.42 25.43
CA SER A 50 41.68 4.36 25.75
C SER A 50 41.01 2.98 25.59
N SER A 51 41.90 2.04 25.34
CA SER A 51 41.79 0.73 24.73
C SER A 51 41.13 -0.36 25.57
N MET A 52 40.74 -1.45 24.87
CA MET A 52 40.81 -2.86 25.30
C MET A 52 40.49 -3.16 26.77
N ASP A 53 39.28 -3.63 27.03
CA ASP A 53 39.03 -4.99 27.51
C ASP A 53 37.53 -5.14 27.76
N HIS A 54 36.90 -6.20 27.26
CA HIS A 54 35.68 -6.81 27.80
C HIS A 54 35.27 -8.00 26.90
N LEU A 55 36.17 -8.97 26.79
CA LEU A 55 35.81 -10.37 26.50
C LEU A 55 35.30 -11.03 27.79
N ASN A 56 34.18 -10.54 28.33
CA ASN A 56 33.36 -11.31 29.27
C ASN A 56 32.00 -10.63 29.42
N GLY A 57 31.14 -10.83 28.41
CA GLY A 57 29.79 -10.27 28.37
C GLY A 57 28.86 -11.25 27.67
N THR A 58 28.05 -11.91 28.48
CA THR A 58 27.05 -12.93 28.20
C THR A 58 26.23 -12.58 26.96
N ARG A 59 26.47 -13.30 25.85
CA ARG A 59 25.66 -13.19 24.64
C ARG A 59 24.27 -13.75 24.92
N GLY A 60 23.25 -12.89 24.78
CA GLY A 60 21.85 -13.29 24.68
C GLY A 60 21.64 -14.16 23.44
N SER A 61 21.73 -15.47 23.64
CA SER A 61 21.38 -16.50 22.67
C SER A 61 19.87 -16.67 22.67
N ALA A 62 19.28 -16.64 21.48
CA ALA A 62 17.89 -16.97 21.21
C ALA A 62 17.46 -18.24 21.96
N GLY A 63 16.37 -18.14 22.71
CA GLY A 63 15.84 -19.19 23.57
C GLY A 63 15.38 -20.41 22.78
N TYR A 64 16.20 -21.45 22.79
CA TYR A 64 15.75 -22.83 22.62
C TYR A 64 15.80 -23.49 23.99
N ASN A 65 14.62 -23.69 24.58
CA ASN A 65 14.48 -24.36 25.87
C ASN A 65 14.87 -25.84 25.75
N ARG A 66 15.77 -26.27 26.64
CA ARG A 66 16.38 -27.61 26.70
C ARG A 66 15.46 -28.67 27.34
N GLY A 67 14.14 -28.46 27.30
CA GLY A 67 13.13 -29.30 27.95
C GLY A 67 12.23 -30.11 27.00
N SER A 68 12.43 -30.05 25.68
CA SER A 68 11.55 -30.72 24.70
C SER A 68 12.00 -32.12 24.26
N PHE A 69 12.87 -32.79 25.02
CA PHE A 69 13.37 -34.14 24.71
C PHE A 69 12.77 -35.23 25.62
N PHE A 70 11.46 -35.20 25.86
CA PHE A 70 10.74 -36.40 26.27
C PHE A 70 9.89 -36.94 25.12
N HIS A 71 10.34 -38.10 24.65
CA HIS A 71 9.73 -38.94 23.64
C HIS A 71 8.48 -39.61 24.24
N ALA A 72 7.30 -39.13 23.87
CA ALA A 72 6.03 -39.81 24.13
C ALA A 72 5.44 -40.24 22.78
N GLY A 73 5.23 -41.56 22.63
CA GLY A 73 4.27 -42.18 21.72
C GLY A 73 4.25 -41.67 20.28
N ARG A 74 5.00 -42.34 19.40
CA ARG A 74 4.73 -42.30 17.97
C ARG A 74 3.43 -43.08 17.71
N GLU A 75 2.28 -42.41 17.77
CA GLU A 75 1.06 -42.93 17.17
C GLU A 75 1.19 -42.81 15.65
N GLU A 76 1.22 -43.95 14.98
CA GLU A 76 1.10 -44.02 13.52
C GLU A 76 -0.25 -43.42 13.11
N PRO A 77 -0.33 -42.61 12.04
CA PRO A 77 -1.63 -42.22 11.52
C PRO A 77 -2.34 -43.47 11.02
N LEU A 78 -3.43 -43.83 11.72
CA LEU A 78 -4.39 -44.86 11.33
C LEU A 78 -4.76 -44.62 9.87
N LYS A 79 -4.46 -45.62 9.02
CA LYS A 79 -4.93 -45.72 7.65
C LYS A 79 -6.46 -45.83 7.72
N GLY A 80 -7.09 -44.68 7.56
CA GLY A 80 -8.54 -44.50 7.59
C GLY A 80 -9.23 -45.43 6.61
N ASP A 81 -10.25 -46.06 7.18
CA ASP A 81 -11.09 -47.10 6.64
C ASP A 81 -11.88 -46.66 5.41
N VAL A 82 -12.20 -47.66 4.60
CA VAL A 82 -13.00 -47.58 3.39
C VAL A 82 -14.46 -47.26 3.76
N GLY A 83 -14.96 -46.13 3.27
CA GLY A 83 -16.37 -45.74 3.43
C GLY A 83 -16.81 -44.87 2.25
N GLU A 84 -17.56 -45.48 1.33
CA GLU A 84 -18.08 -44.89 0.09
C GLU A 84 -18.85 -43.57 0.32
N SER A 85 -18.49 -42.54 -0.44
CA SER A 85 -19.45 -41.50 -0.84
C SER A 85 -19.25 -41.17 -2.32
N LYS A 86 -20.30 -41.47 -3.10
CA LYS A 86 -20.39 -41.28 -4.55
C LYS A 86 -20.32 -39.80 -4.94
N GLY A 87 -19.26 -39.44 -5.67
CA GLY A 87 -19.20 -38.33 -6.60
C GLY A 87 -18.22 -38.71 -7.73
N PRO A 88 -18.49 -38.39 -9.01
CA PRO A 88 -17.66 -38.85 -10.12
C PRO A 88 -16.38 -38.01 -10.17
N THR A 89 -15.42 -38.32 -9.31
CA THR A 89 -14.09 -37.72 -9.35
C THR A 89 -13.16 -38.67 -10.08
N ASP A 90 -12.65 -38.19 -11.22
CA ASP A 90 -11.66 -38.80 -12.10
C ASP A 90 -10.66 -39.71 -11.38
N ALA A 91 -10.93 -41.01 -11.43
CA ALA A 91 -9.98 -42.02 -11.05
C ALA A 91 -8.86 -42.03 -12.11
N TRP A 92 -7.63 -41.86 -11.65
CA TRP A 92 -6.43 -41.94 -12.48
C TRP A 92 -6.32 -43.35 -13.09
N ASP A 93 -6.83 -43.51 -14.30
CA ASP A 93 -6.79 -44.78 -15.03
C ASP A 93 -5.39 -44.96 -15.62
N VAL A 94 -4.57 -45.78 -14.96
CA VAL A 94 -3.21 -46.14 -15.39
C VAL A 94 -3.23 -46.87 -16.75
N TYR A 95 -4.33 -47.54 -17.11
CA TYR A 95 -4.45 -48.21 -18.41
C TYR A 95 -4.80 -47.22 -19.53
N ALA A 96 -5.41 -46.06 -19.24
CA ALA A 96 -5.67 -45.04 -20.26
C ALA A 96 -4.38 -44.45 -20.86
N ASP A 97 -3.27 -44.49 -20.13
CA ASP A 97 -1.96 -43.98 -20.57
C ASP A 97 -1.24 -44.97 -21.51
N PHE A 98 -1.50 -46.28 -21.36
CA PHE A 98 -0.99 -47.31 -22.27
C PHE A 98 -1.84 -47.46 -23.54
N ASN A 99 -3.11 -47.06 -23.47
CA ASN A 99 -4.07 -47.19 -24.57
C ASN A 99 -4.25 -45.88 -25.37
N ASN A 100 -3.51 -44.83 -25.02
CA ASN A 100 -3.57 -43.50 -25.65
C ASN A 100 -4.93 -42.79 -25.53
N ALA A 101 -5.76 -43.18 -24.56
CA ALA A 101 -7.10 -42.65 -24.31
C ALA A 101 -7.15 -41.59 -23.19
N GLY A 102 -6.02 -41.33 -22.51
CA GLY A 102 -5.92 -40.33 -21.44
C GLY A 102 -5.81 -38.87 -21.91
N PRO A 103 -6.07 -37.89 -21.04
CA PRO A 103 -5.98 -36.46 -21.36
C PRO A 103 -4.55 -36.06 -21.75
N ARG A 104 -4.35 -35.60 -22.99
CA ARG A 104 -3.03 -35.16 -23.48
C ARG A 104 -2.71 -33.74 -23.00
N TYR A 105 -1.85 -33.61 -22.00
CA TYR A 105 -1.49 -32.33 -21.37
C TYR A 105 -0.53 -31.43 -22.19
N SER A 106 -0.48 -31.56 -23.51
CA SER A 106 0.39 -30.72 -24.36
C SER A 106 -0.37 -30.13 -25.54
N THR A 107 -1.20 -29.11 -25.29
CA THR A 107 -1.78 -28.24 -26.32
C THR A 107 -1.10 -26.87 -26.42
N ALA A 108 0.05 -26.67 -25.76
CA ALA A 108 0.74 -25.37 -25.75
C ALA A 108 1.47 -25.00 -27.07
N PHE A 109 1.52 -25.90 -28.05
CA PHE A 109 2.02 -25.57 -29.39
C PHE A 109 1.11 -26.19 -30.46
N GLY A 110 0.26 -25.34 -31.05
CA GLY A 110 -0.29 -25.45 -32.41
C GLY A 110 -0.95 -26.77 -32.83
N SER A 111 -2.25 -26.71 -33.09
CA SER A 111 -2.97 -27.79 -33.79
C SER A 111 -2.35 -28.03 -35.17
N GLN A 112 -1.77 -29.22 -35.37
CA GLN A 112 -1.50 -29.80 -36.68
C GLN A 112 -2.29 -31.12 -36.76
N PRO A 113 -3.01 -31.40 -37.86
CA PRO A 113 -3.72 -32.65 -38.02
C PRO A 113 -2.73 -33.76 -38.38
N ALA A 114 -3.04 -34.96 -37.88
CA ALA A 114 -2.57 -36.26 -38.36
C ALA A 114 -1.06 -36.54 -38.26
N TYR A 115 -0.77 -37.67 -37.60
CA TYR A 115 0.51 -38.36 -37.70
C TYR A 115 0.91 -38.53 -39.18
N THR A 116 2.00 -37.91 -39.58
CA THR A 116 2.75 -38.35 -40.76
C THR A 116 3.37 -39.70 -40.41
N GLN A 117 2.76 -40.79 -40.88
CA GLN A 117 3.42 -42.09 -40.94
C GLN A 117 4.70 -41.92 -41.78
N LEU A 118 5.85 -42.23 -41.19
CA LEU A 118 7.07 -42.39 -41.96
C LEU A 118 6.88 -43.55 -42.94
N PRO A 119 7.28 -43.41 -44.23
CA PRO A 119 7.05 -44.43 -45.24
C PRO A 119 7.77 -45.73 -44.86
N VAL A 120 7.01 -46.83 -44.88
CA VAL A 120 7.52 -48.20 -44.77
C VAL A 120 8.35 -48.46 -46.02
N THR A 121 9.65 -48.64 -45.84
CA THR A 121 10.55 -49.04 -46.93
C THR A 121 10.18 -50.45 -47.39
N PRO A 122 10.03 -50.70 -48.71
CA PRO A 122 9.65 -52.01 -49.21
C PRO A 122 10.73 -53.05 -48.93
N VAL A 123 10.26 -54.17 -48.39
CA VAL A 123 10.96 -55.44 -48.24
C VAL A 123 11.58 -55.82 -49.58
N LYS A 124 12.90 -55.77 -49.67
CA LYS A 124 13.65 -56.41 -50.75
C LYS A 124 13.95 -57.83 -50.28
N GLU A 125 13.18 -58.75 -50.83
CA GLU A 125 13.29 -60.18 -50.66
C GLU A 125 14.49 -60.66 -51.50
N GLU A 126 15.62 -60.90 -50.85
CA GLU A 126 16.71 -61.68 -51.45
C GLU A 126 17.04 -62.85 -50.52
N THR A 127 16.74 -64.02 -51.05
CA THR A 127 16.92 -65.35 -50.49
C THR A 127 18.39 -65.71 -50.33
N ILE A 128 18.77 -65.97 -49.07
CA ILE A 128 19.60 -67.07 -48.58
C ILE A 128 20.88 -67.36 -49.38
N ALA A 129 22.00 -66.89 -48.85
CA ALA A 129 23.19 -67.72 -48.69
C ALA A 129 23.94 -67.28 -47.42
N SER A 130 24.23 -68.26 -46.58
CA SER A 130 25.00 -68.20 -45.35
C SER A 130 26.21 -67.28 -45.41
N ASP A 131 26.30 -66.29 -44.53
CA ASP A 131 27.34 -66.22 -43.50
C ASP A 131 27.13 -64.98 -42.60
N GLY A 132 27.42 -65.09 -41.30
CA GLY A 132 27.65 -63.92 -40.46
C GLY A 132 26.42 -63.21 -39.84
N LYS A 133 25.54 -63.96 -39.18
CA LYS A 133 24.66 -63.40 -38.13
C LYS A 133 25.55 -62.92 -36.96
N VAL A 134 26.05 -61.68 -37.01
CA VAL A 134 26.75 -61.07 -35.87
C VAL A 134 25.69 -60.57 -34.90
N GLU A 135 25.39 -61.45 -33.95
CA GLU A 135 24.70 -61.16 -32.72
C GLU A 135 25.42 -60.07 -31.92
N MET A 136 24.62 -59.21 -31.30
CA MET A 136 24.97 -58.35 -30.18
C MET A 136 26.17 -57.43 -30.41
N VAL A 137 25.90 -56.18 -30.83
CA VAL A 137 26.69 -55.05 -30.32
C VAL A 137 26.32 -54.91 -28.84
N THR A 138 26.90 -55.82 -28.06
CA THR A 138 27.17 -55.66 -26.65
C THR A 138 27.59 -54.22 -26.45
N VAL A 139 26.72 -53.47 -25.78
CA VAL A 139 27.16 -52.34 -24.97
C VAL A 139 28.44 -52.83 -24.30
N PRO A 140 29.60 -52.14 -24.41
CA PRO A 140 30.79 -52.57 -23.71
C PRO A 140 30.35 -52.87 -22.29
N ALA A 141 30.35 -54.15 -21.90
CA ALA A 141 30.11 -54.52 -20.53
C ALA A 141 31.19 -53.71 -19.82
N LEU A 142 30.78 -52.71 -19.04
CA LEU A 142 31.71 -51.87 -18.28
C LEU A 142 32.66 -52.86 -17.61
N GLY A 143 33.88 -52.95 -18.13
CA GLY A 143 34.79 -53.98 -17.66
C GLY A 143 35.17 -53.70 -16.21
N PRO A 144 35.80 -54.67 -15.54
CA PRO A 144 36.27 -54.53 -14.16
C PRO A 144 37.24 -53.34 -13.94
N GLU A 145 37.65 -52.65 -15.00
CA GLU A 145 38.44 -51.42 -14.97
C GLU A 145 37.66 -50.14 -14.55
N TRP A 146 36.32 -50.16 -14.48
CA TRP A 146 35.57 -48.99 -14.02
C TRP A 146 35.63 -48.90 -12.49
N ALA A 147 36.31 -47.87 -11.98
CA ALA A 147 36.37 -47.63 -10.55
C ALA A 147 34.94 -47.40 -9.99
N LYS A 148 34.67 -47.84 -8.76
CA LYS A 148 33.36 -47.65 -8.11
C LYS A 148 32.89 -46.19 -8.13
N ASP A 149 33.83 -45.25 -8.14
CA ASP A 149 33.59 -43.82 -8.22
C ASP A 149 33.05 -43.38 -9.59
N GLU A 150 33.48 -44.02 -10.68
CA GLU A 150 33.00 -43.74 -12.03
C GLU A 150 31.57 -44.25 -12.24
N MET A 151 31.24 -45.42 -11.69
CA MET A 151 29.85 -45.93 -11.66
C MET A 151 28.95 -45.01 -10.84
N TYR A 152 29.40 -44.54 -9.67
CA TYR A 152 28.64 -43.59 -8.86
C TYR A 152 28.41 -42.27 -9.60
N GLY A 153 29.43 -41.77 -10.32
CA GLY A 153 29.33 -40.58 -11.17
C GLY A 153 28.32 -40.70 -12.32
N ALA A 154 28.04 -41.92 -12.81
CA ALA A 154 27.02 -42.15 -13.83
C ALA A 154 25.58 -42.10 -13.27
N THR A 155 25.40 -42.35 -11.96
CA THR A 155 24.09 -42.34 -11.29
C THR A 155 23.48 -40.93 -11.22
N LYS A 156 22.15 -40.87 -11.03
CA LYS A 156 21.45 -39.60 -10.79
C LYS A 156 21.94 -38.90 -9.52
N ALA A 157 22.28 -39.66 -8.49
CA ALA A 157 22.80 -39.14 -7.22
C ALA A 157 24.19 -38.51 -7.41
N GLY A 158 25.14 -39.21 -8.01
CA GLY A 158 26.47 -38.68 -8.31
C GLY A 158 26.44 -37.46 -9.24
N LYS A 159 25.55 -37.44 -10.24
CA LYS A 159 25.32 -36.25 -11.08
C LYS A 159 24.77 -35.06 -10.29
N ALA A 160 23.91 -35.29 -9.30
CA ALA A 160 23.36 -34.22 -8.45
C ALA A 160 24.43 -33.65 -7.50
N GLU A 161 25.26 -34.51 -6.91
CA GLU A 161 26.38 -34.09 -6.06
C GLU A 161 27.41 -33.28 -6.84
N ARG A 162 27.81 -33.75 -8.03
CA ARG A 162 28.72 -33.01 -8.92
C ARG A 162 28.15 -31.63 -9.32
N LYS A 163 26.84 -31.52 -9.55
CA LYS A 163 26.16 -30.23 -9.78
C LYS A 163 26.18 -29.33 -8.55
N LYS A 164 26.07 -29.89 -7.34
CA LYS A 164 26.12 -29.13 -6.08
C LYS A 164 27.53 -28.64 -5.79
N GLU A 165 28.55 -29.47 -6.04
CA GLU A 165 29.96 -29.12 -5.89
C GLU A 165 30.39 -28.02 -6.87
N THR A 166 30.07 -28.19 -8.16
CA THR A 166 30.35 -27.16 -9.17
C THR A 166 29.67 -25.83 -8.85
N ARG A 167 28.44 -25.83 -8.31
CA ARG A 167 27.80 -24.62 -7.78
C ARG A 167 28.55 -24.04 -6.58
N ARG A 168 28.97 -24.87 -5.63
CA ARG A 168 29.70 -24.42 -4.44
C ARG A 168 31.05 -23.81 -4.81
N GLU A 169 31.78 -24.42 -5.74
CA GLU A 169 33.04 -23.90 -6.29
C GLU A 169 32.82 -22.61 -7.05
N PHE A 170 31.78 -22.54 -7.88
CA PHE A 170 31.38 -21.30 -8.55
C PHE A 170 31.11 -20.17 -7.56
N TRP A 171 30.36 -20.44 -6.48
CA TRP A 171 30.10 -19.44 -5.43
C TRP A 171 31.37 -19.04 -4.67
N LYS A 172 32.27 -19.98 -4.38
CA LYS A 172 33.58 -19.67 -3.77
C LYS A 172 34.43 -18.78 -4.68
N ALA A 173 34.55 -19.13 -5.96
CA ALA A 173 35.31 -18.36 -6.97
C ALA A 173 34.69 -16.99 -7.22
N PHE A 174 33.36 -16.89 -7.25
CA PHE A 174 32.62 -15.64 -7.36
C PHE A 174 32.85 -14.73 -6.15
N ASN A 175 32.80 -15.29 -4.93
CA ASN A 175 33.00 -14.50 -3.72
C ASN A 175 34.44 -13.99 -3.57
N ARG A 176 35.43 -14.75 -4.07
CA ARG A 176 36.84 -14.32 -4.21
C ARG A 176 37.06 -13.31 -5.34
N GLY A 177 36.12 -13.18 -6.28
CA GLY A 177 36.21 -12.27 -7.42
C GLY A 177 37.00 -12.83 -8.62
N GLU A 178 37.34 -14.12 -8.62
CA GLU A 178 38.08 -14.80 -9.68
C GLU A 178 37.19 -15.07 -10.92
N ARG A 179 35.88 -15.24 -10.72
CA ARG A 179 34.89 -15.50 -11.79
C ARG A 179 33.68 -14.57 -11.64
N GLY A 180 33.24 -13.96 -12.74
CA GLY A 180 32.02 -13.15 -12.75
C GLY A 180 30.74 -13.99 -12.93
N LEU A 181 29.59 -13.43 -12.53
CA LEU A 181 28.30 -14.13 -12.60
C LEU A 181 27.85 -14.38 -14.05
N CYS A 182 28.22 -13.48 -14.97
CA CYS A 182 27.95 -13.53 -16.40
C CYS A 182 29.21 -13.14 -17.19
N GLY A 183 30.22 -14.01 -17.18
CA GLY A 183 31.47 -13.80 -17.90
C GLY A 183 32.44 -12.83 -17.19
N ARG A 184 33.39 -12.26 -17.95
CA ARG A 184 34.51 -11.47 -17.41
C ARG A 184 34.13 -10.08 -16.91
N TYR A 185 32.96 -9.57 -17.31
CA TYR A 185 32.52 -8.20 -17.02
C TYR A 185 31.67 -8.07 -15.75
N PHE A 186 31.04 -9.14 -15.27
CA PHE A 186 30.21 -9.15 -14.06
C PHE A 186 30.98 -9.64 -12.83
N THR A 187 32.13 -9.03 -12.55
CA THR A 187 32.88 -9.29 -11.31
C THR A 187 32.12 -8.73 -10.10
N ARG A 188 32.42 -9.24 -8.89
CA ARG A 188 31.78 -8.81 -7.65
C ARG A 188 31.80 -7.29 -7.45
N LYS A 189 32.93 -6.64 -7.77
CA LYS A 189 33.07 -5.17 -7.65
C LYS A 189 32.16 -4.44 -8.63
N VAL A 190 32.17 -4.85 -9.90
CA VAL A 190 31.32 -4.25 -10.93
C VAL A 190 29.85 -4.42 -10.57
N LEU A 191 29.43 -5.61 -10.13
CA LEU A 191 28.05 -5.88 -9.71
C LEU A 191 27.59 -4.89 -8.63
N VAL A 192 28.40 -4.68 -7.59
CA VAL A 192 28.08 -3.72 -6.51
C VAL A 192 27.94 -2.30 -7.05
N PHE A 193 28.86 -1.83 -7.90
CA PHE A 193 28.75 -0.50 -8.50
C PHE A 193 27.54 -0.37 -9.43
N THR A 194 27.20 -1.40 -10.23
CA THR A 194 25.98 -1.39 -11.06
C THR A 194 24.71 -1.43 -10.22
N LEU A 195 24.67 -2.22 -9.14
CA LEU A 195 23.51 -2.27 -8.24
C LEU A 195 23.34 -0.92 -7.52
N PHE A 196 24.43 -0.33 -7.06
CA PHE A 196 24.44 1.01 -6.48
C PHE A 196 23.97 2.06 -7.50
N GLY A 197 24.48 2.02 -8.73
CA GLY A 197 24.05 2.90 -9.82
C GLY A 197 22.57 2.74 -10.17
N LEU A 198 22.06 1.50 -10.20
CA LEU A 198 20.64 1.20 -10.40
C LEU A 198 19.79 1.75 -9.25
N CYS A 199 20.20 1.54 -8.00
CA CYS A 199 19.52 2.11 -6.83
C CYS A 199 19.50 3.65 -6.89
N ALA A 200 20.61 4.28 -7.28
CA ALA A 200 20.66 5.73 -7.46
C ALA A 200 19.74 6.21 -8.59
N ALA A 201 19.71 5.52 -9.73
CA ALA A 201 18.80 5.82 -10.83
C ALA A 201 17.33 5.68 -10.41
N VAL A 202 16.98 4.62 -9.68
CA VAL A 202 15.63 4.42 -9.12
C VAL A 202 15.30 5.54 -8.12
N ALA A 203 16.23 5.92 -7.24
CA ALA A 203 16.02 7.01 -6.29
C ALA A 203 15.74 8.36 -7.00
N ILE A 204 16.45 8.63 -8.10
CA ILE A 204 16.22 9.82 -8.94
C ILE A 204 14.84 9.76 -9.59
N VAL A 205 14.47 8.64 -10.20
CA VAL A 205 13.14 8.46 -10.81
C VAL A 205 12.04 8.62 -9.76
N VAL A 206 12.18 8.04 -8.58
CA VAL A 206 11.23 8.17 -7.47
C VAL A 206 11.14 9.63 -7.00
N ALA A 207 12.26 10.35 -6.89
CA ALA A 207 12.28 11.76 -6.50
C ALA A 207 11.50 12.68 -7.48
N PHE A 208 11.45 12.33 -8.76
CA PHE A 208 10.67 13.05 -9.78
C PHE A 208 9.24 12.55 -9.94
N THR A 209 8.98 11.27 -9.68
CA THR A 209 7.67 10.64 -9.89
C THR A 209 6.75 10.75 -8.67
N ILE A 210 7.28 10.99 -7.47
CA ILE A 210 6.47 11.27 -6.28
C ILE A 210 5.77 12.63 -6.47
N PRO A 211 4.42 12.66 -6.46
CA PRO A 211 3.69 13.92 -6.50
C PRO A 211 4.01 14.75 -5.24
N ARG A 212 4.08 16.06 -5.40
CA ARG A 212 4.16 17.03 -4.32
C ARG A 212 2.78 17.57 -4.02
N VAL A 213 2.54 17.88 -2.75
CA VAL A 213 1.30 18.51 -2.30
C VAL A 213 1.23 19.91 -2.94
N PRO A 214 0.23 20.21 -3.76
CA PRO A 214 0.07 21.55 -4.31
C PRO A 214 -0.38 22.54 -3.23
N ALA A 215 0.01 23.80 -3.39
CA ALA A 215 -0.52 24.88 -2.57
C ALA A 215 -1.86 25.35 -3.16
N PHE A 216 -2.75 25.85 -2.31
CA PHE A 216 -4.01 26.44 -2.75
C PHE A 216 -4.04 27.91 -2.34
N ALA A 217 -4.68 28.74 -3.13
CA ALA A 217 -4.98 30.13 -2.83
C ALA A 217 -6.37 30.48 -3.37
N PHE A 218 -7.02 31.50 -2.83
CA PHE A 218 -8.25 32.02 -3.40
C PHE A 218 -7.98 32.84 -4.66
N SER A 219 -8.92 32.81 -5.62
CA SER A 219 -8.92 33.79 -6.70
C SER A 219 -9.23 35.18 -6.14
N VAL A 220 -8.43 36.19 -6.50
CA VAL A 220 -8.46 37.52 -5.88
C VAL A 220 -9.80 38.23 -6.04
N ASP A 221 -10.48 38.05 -7.18
CA ASP A 221 -11.68 38.82 -7.50
C ASP A 221 -12.94 38.27 -6.80
N HIS A 222 -13.08 36.94 -6.77
CA HIS A 222 -14.30 36.26 -6.29
C HIS A 222 -13.96 34.95 -5.56
N PRO A 223 -13.63 34.99 -4.25
CA PRO A 223 -13.27 33.80 -3.47
C PRO A 223 -14.46 32.85 -3.27
N LEU A 224 -15.67 33.40 -3.14
CA LEU A 224 -16.93 32.67 -3.09
C LEU A 224 -17.81 33.09 -4.27
N VAL A 225 -18.36 32.10 -4.96
CA VAL A 225 -19.25 32.27 -6.12
C VAL A 225 -20.58 31.58 -5.81
N ASN A 226 -21.67 32.15 -6.32
CA ASN A 226 -23.00 31.57 -6.15
C ASN A 226 -23.05 30.14 -6.74
N ALA A 227 -23.78 29.24 -6.07
CA ALA A 227 -23.99 27.90 -6.57
C ALA A 227 -24.85 27.94 -7.84
N THR A 228 -24.50 27.09 -8.81
CA THR A 228 -25.18 26.97 -10.11
C THR A 228 -25.51 25.51 -10.40
N GLY A 229 -26.52 25.27 -11.24
CA GLY A 229 -26.89 23.92 -11.66
C GLY A 229 -27.47 23.08 -10.53
N SER A 230 -27.17 21.77 -10.53
CA SER A 230 -27.70 20.82 -9.53
C SER A 230 -27.27 21.11 -8.09
N TRP A 231 -26.12 21.77 -7.90
CA TRP A 231 -25.63 22.14 -6.56
C TRP A 231 -26.47 23.27 -5.93
N ALA A 232 -27.02 24.17 -6.73
CA ALA A 232 -27.88 25.25 -6.24
C ALA A 232 -29.17 24.72 -5.57
N THR A 233 -29.66 23.56 -6.02
CA THR A 233 -30.87 22.91 -5.48
C THR A 233 -30.57 21.86 -4.40
N ALA A 234 -29.29 21.50 -4.20
CA ALA A 234 -28.90 20.44 -3.27
C ALA A 234 -29.05 20.86 -1.80
N VAL A 235 -28.92 22.16 -1.51
CA VAL A 235 -29.04 22.74 -0.18
C VAL A 235 -30.00 23.92 -0.25
N PRO A 236 -31.03 23.98 0.61
CA PRO A 236 -31.94 25.12 0.64
C PRO A 236 -31.21 26.35 1.21
N THR A 237 -31.42 27.50 0.57
CA THR A 237 -30.98 28.80 1.09
C THR A 237 -31.95 29.26 2.17
N ILE A 238 -31.58 29.14 3.43
CA ILE A 238 -32.38 29.50 4.60
C ILE A 238 -31.54 30.42 5.47
N PHE A 239 -32.15 31.52 5.92
CA PHE A 239 -31.63 32.34 7.00
C PHE A 239 -32.82 32.62 7.92
N ALA A 240 -32.78 32.11 9.15
CA ALA A 240 -33.84 32.33 10.11
C ALA A 240 -33.26 33.02 11.36
N PRO A 241 -33.41 34.35 11.48
CA PRO A 241 -32.94 35.11 12.64
C PRO A 241 -33.60 34.65 13.94
N ALA A 242 -34.87 34.23 13.88
CA ALA A 242 -35.63 33.79 15.04
C ALA A 242 -35.07 32.54 15.73
N VAL A 243 -34.33 31.70 15.01
CA VAL A 243 -33.69 30.47 15.51
C VAL A 243 -32.19 30.45 15.25
N ALA A 244 -31.61 31.62 14.95
CA ALA A 244 -30.18 31.84 14.69
C ALA A 244 -29.51 30.75 13.81
N ASN A 245 -30.17 30.37 12.71
CA ASN A 245 -29.64 29.38 11.78
C ASN A 245 -29.51 29.91 10.36
N PHE A 246 -28.54 29.36 9.63
CA PHE A 246 -28.43 29.56 8.20
C PHE A 246 -27.97 28.30 7.49
N SER A 247 -28.44 28.15 6.24
CA SER A 247 -27.94 27.16 5.29
C SER A 247 -27.90 27.75 3.89
N PHE A 248 -26.84 27.53 3.14
CA PHE A 248 -26.81 27.87 1.71
C PHE A 248 -25.68 27.12 0.95
N PRO A 249 -25.89 26.81 -0.34
CA PRO A 249 -24.84 26.27 -1.18
C PRO A 249 -23.99 27.40 -1.79
N ALA A 250 -22.69 27.16 -1.94
CA ALA A 250 -21.79 28.04 -2.68
C ALA A 250 -20.64 27.26 -3.32
N PHE A 251 -19.89 27.91 -4.20
CA PHE A 251 -18.62 27.41 -4.72
C PHE A 251 -17.47 28.26 -4.18
N ALA A 252 -16.41 27.61 -3.70
CA ALA A 252 -15.13 28.29 -3.46
C ALA A 252 -14.28 28.23 -4.73
N SER A 253 -13.87 29.41 -5.21
CA SER A 253 -12.95 29.55 -6.33
C SER A 253 -11.52 29.49 -5.80
N LEU A 254 -10.87 28.36 -6.02
CA LEU A 254 -9.50 28.11 -5.59
C LEU A 254 -8.59 28.00 -6.79
N GLN A 255 -7.43 28.63 -6.71
CA GLN A 255 -6.34 28.42 -7.63
C GLN A 255 -5.33 27.46 -6.98
N ALA A 256 -5.07 26.34 -7.63
CA ALA A 256 -4.08 25.39 -7.18
C ALA A 256 -2.74 25.68 -7.84
N ASP A 257 -1.66 25.76 -7.07
CA ASP A 257 -0.29 25.86 -7.56
C ASP A 257 0.32 24.46 -7.70
N THR A 258 0.49 24.03 -8.95
CA THR A 258 1.13 22.75 -9.30
C THR A 258 2.53 22.94 -9.91
N ASN A 259 3.16 24.11 -9.76
CA ASN A 259 4.45 24.41 -10.38
C ASN A 259 5.59 23.49 -9.90
N SER A 260 5.51 23.06 -8.65
CA SER A 260 6.48 22.12 -8.06
C SER A 260 6.33 20.67 -8.54
N ASN A 261 5.24 20.34 -9.25
CA ASN A 261 4.92 19.01 -9.73
C ASN A 261 5.37 18.83 -11.18
N PHE A 262 6.11 17.74 -11.45
CA PHE A 262 6.52 17.37 -12.82
C PHE A 262 5.45 16.54 -13.54
N LEU A 263 4.63 15.80 -12.79
CA LEU A 263 3.55 14.97 -13.30
C LEU A 263 2.19 15.50 -12.86
N PRO A 264 1.11 15.23 -13.62
CA PRO A 264 -0.24 15.61 -13.24
C PRO A 264 -0.63 15.00 -11.89
N VAL A 265 -1.18 15.81 -11.00
CA VAL A 265 -1.60 15.37 -9.67
C VAL A 265 -3.02 14.82 -9.76
N LYS A 266 -3.21 13.56 -9.35
CA LYS A 266 -4.53 12.92 -9.29
C LYS A 266 -5.01 12.87 -7.85
N PHE A 267 -6.13 13.51 -7.56
CA PHE A 267 -6.80 13.44 -6.27
C PHE A 267 -7.82 12.31 -6.27
N THR A 268 -7.84 11.50 -5.22
CA THR A 268 -8.88 10.48 -5.02
C THR A 268 -10.08 11.06 -4.27
N SER A 269 -9.82 11.96 -3.33
CA SER A 269 -10.84 12.74 -2.63
C SER A 269 -10.26 14.06 -2.14
N LEU A 270 -11.06 15.11 -2.21
CA LEU A 270 -10.76 16.42 -1.62
C LEU A 270 -11.93 16.80 -0.72
N SER A 271 -11.66 17.03 0.56
CA SER A 271 -12.64 17.50 1.53
C SER A 271 -12.27 18.89 2.02
N ALA A 272 -13.25 19.74 2.20
CA ALA A 272 -13.10 21.08 2.76
C ALA A 272 -13.87 21.19 4.07
N SER A 273 -13.29 21.84 5.05
CA SER A 273 -13.97 22.39 6.21
C SER A 273 -13.75 23.90 6.25
N VAL A 274 -14.84 24.64 6.44
CA VAL A 274 -14.82 26.09 6.50
C VAL A 274 -15.00 26.51 7.93
N PHE A 275 -14.09 27.33 8.42
CA PHE A 275 -14.12 27.91 9.76
C PHE A 275 -14.26 29.41 9.66
N ASP A 276 -15.11 29.99 10.51
CA ASP A 276 -15.12 31.42 10.70
C ASP A 276 -13.77 31.90 11.25
N LEU A 277 -13.24 33.00 10.72
CA LEU A 277 -11.90 33.47 11.12
C LEU A 277 -11.92 34.10 12.52
N ASP A 278 -13.02 34.77 12.87
CA ASP A 278 -13.13 35.53 14.11
C ASP A 278 -13.45 34.61 15.29
N THR A 279 -14.35 33.62 15.11
CA THR A 279 -14.72 32.69 16.20
C THR A 279 -14.01 31.34 16.14
N GLY A 280 -13.45 30.95 15.00
CA GLY A 280 -12.83 29.63 14.80
C GLY A 280 -13.83 28.47 14.70
N VAL A 281 -15.14 28.75 14.64
CA VAL A 281 -16.20 27.75 14.59
C VAL A 281 -16.39 27.23 13.16
N GLN A 282 -16.65 25.93 13.01
CA GLN A 282 -16.94 25.35 11.71
C GLN A 282 -18.35 25.75 11.25
N ILE A 283 -18.43 26.36 10.07
CA ILE A 283 -19.67 26.89 9.48
C ILE A 283 -20.04 26.21 8.17
N GLY A 284 -19.17 25.35 7.66
CA GLY A 284 -19.40 24.69 6.39
C GLY A 284 -18.50 23.50 6.14
N SER A 285 -18.91 22.68 5.18
CA SER A 285 -18.14 21.55 4.70
C SER A 285 -18.37 21.33 3.21
N GLY A 286 -17.37 20.78 2.53
CA GLY A 286 -17.44 20.43 1.12
C GLY A 286 -16.75 19.10 0.87
N LYS A 287 -17.25 18.34 -0.09
CA LYS A 287 -16.60 17.12 -0.56
C LYS A 287 -16.56 17.15 -2.07
N PHE A 288 -15.41 16.79 -2.62
CA PHE A 288 -15.17 16.73 -4.03
C PHE A 288 -14.49 15.40 -4.36
N GLY A 289 -14.97 14.78 -5.43
CA GLY A 289 -14.59 13.43 -5.81
C GLY A 289 -13.20 13.36 -6.44
N GLN A 290 -13.02 12.33 -7.27
CA GLN A 290 -11.78 12.13 -7.99
C GLN A 290 -11.64 13.16 -9.11
N PHE A 291 -10.50 13.85 -9.18
CA PHE A 291 -10.15 14.75 -10.27
C PHE A 291 -8.64 14.84 -10.46
N SER A 292 -8.20 15.38 -11.59
CA SER A 292 -6.77 15.55 -11.90
C SER A 292 -6.44 16.98 -12.25
N LEU A 293 -5.31 17.47 -11.74
CA LEU A 293 -4.74 18.76 -12.09
C LEU A 293 -3.55 18.58 -13.05
N PRO A 294 -3.43 19.44 -14.08
CA PRO A 294 -2.24 19.46 -14.92
C PRO A 294 -0.99 19.77 -14.10
N ALA A 295 0.17 19.31 -14.57
CA ALA A 295 1.46 19.64 -13.99
C ALA A 295 1.90 21.05 -14.41
N LYS A 296 2.71 21.72 -13.59
CA LYS A 296 3.32 23.02 -13.93
C LYS A 296 2.35 24.12 -14.36
N ALA A 297 1.17 24.15 -13.77
CA ALA A 297 0.11 25.09 -14.11
C ALA A 297 -0.56 25.66 -12.85
N PHE A 298 -1.39 26.68 -13.06
CA PHE A 298 -2.22 27.30 -12.03
C PHE A 298 -3.72 27.10 -12.31
N PRO A 299 -4.20 25.84 -12.35
CA PRO A 299 -5.60 25.56 -12.64
C PRO A 299 -6.52 26.15 -11.56
N GLN A 300 -7.63 26.74 -12.02
CA GLN A 300 -8.72 27.17 -11.15
C GLN A 300 -9.69 26.01 -10.96
N ILE A 301 -10.11 25.76 -9.72
CA ILE A 301 -11.08 24.75 -9.35
C ILE A 301 -12.25 25.39 -8.60
N MET A 302 -13.45 24.90 -8.87
CA MET A 302 -14.68 25.31 -8.17
C MET A 302 -15.07 24.21 -7.20
N LEU A 303 -14.84 24.46 -5.90
CA LEU A 303 -15.11 23.49 -4.85
C LEU A 303 -16.54 23.69 -4.30
N PRO A 304 -17.47 22.74 -4.44
CA PRO A 304 -18.79 22.84 -3.82
C PRO A 304 -18.67 22.84 -2.30
N LEU A 305 -19.18 23.91 -1.70
CA LEU A 305 -19.27 24.09 -0.25
C LEU A 305 -20.73 24.16 0.17
N ASN A 306 -21.03 23.48 1.26
CA ASN A 306 -22.30 23.56 1.97
C ASN A 306 -22.05 24.35 3.26
N PHE A 307 -22.65 25.53 3.36
CA PHE A 307 -22.62 26.34 4.57
C PHE A 307 -23.85 26.00 5.39
N THR A 308 -23.65 25.56 6.63
CA THR A 308 -24.72 25.24 7.58
C THR A 308 -24.24 25.58 8.98
N TYR A 309 -25.00 26.39 9.68
CA TYR A 309 -24.69 26.79 11.04
C TYR A 309 -25.97 26.99 11.84
N ILE A 310 -25.92 26.60 13.11
CA ILE A 310 -27.00 26.75 14.08
C ILE A 310 -26.34 27.29 15.35
N ALA A 311 -26.86 28.42 15.85
CA ALA A 311 -26.51 28.98 17.15
C ALA A 311 -27.72 28.91 18.09
N ASP A 312 -27.46 29.05 19.38
CA ASP A 312 -28.50 29.09 20.40
C ASP A 312 -29.24 30.45 20.43
N ASP A 313 -28.53 31.52 20.07
CA ASP A 313 -29.01 32.91 20.13
C ASP A 313 -28.61 33.73 18.89
N MET A 314 -29.42 34.74 18.56
CA MET A 314 -29.12 35.70 17.48
C MET A 314 -27.90 36.59 17.78
N ASN A 315 -27.48 36.67 19.05
CA ASN A 315 -26.30 37.41 19.48
C ASN A 315 -24.99 36.63 19.29
N ASP A 316 -25.05 35.40 18.77
CA ASP A 316 -23.83 34.66 18.44
C ASP A 316 -23.00 35.45 17.39
N PRO A 317 -21.70 35.69 17.66
CA PRO A 317 -20.85 36.48 16.78
C PRO A 317 -20.68 35.83 15.39
N THR A 318 -20.64 34.49 15.31
CA THR A 318 -20.55 33.75 14.06
C THR A 318 -21.82 33.96 13.23
N PHE A 319 -22.99 33.78 13.85
CA PHE A 319 -24.26 34.00 13.17
C PHE A 319 -24.37 35.44 12.68
N LYS A 320 -24.08 36.41 13.54
CA LYS A 320 -24.16 37.84 13.22
C LYS A 320 -23.22 38.24 12.09
N ASN A 321 -21.96 37.80 12.10
CA ASN A 321 -20.98 38.11 11.06
C ASN A 321 -21.45 37.62 9.68
N TRP A 322 -21.98 36.40 9.62
CA TRP A 322 -22.46 35.81 8.36
C TRP A 322 -23.82 36.38 7.93
N TYR A 323 -24.72 36.63 8.88
CA TYR A 323 -26.01 37.26 8.62
C TYR A 323 -25.83 38.67 8.06
N ASP A 324 -25.02 39.51 8.70
CA ASP A 324 -24.75 40.88 8.25
C ASP A 324 -23.99 40.90 6.91
N GLY A 325 -23.07 39.95 6.67
CA GLY A 325 -22.38 39.83 5.38
C GLY A 325 -23.28 39.39 4.21
N CYS A 326 -24.35 38.65 4.50
CA CYS A 326 -25.30 38.15 3.50
C CYS A 326 -26.59 38.98 3.37
N LYS A 327 -26.79 40.00 4.21
CA LYS A 327 -27.89 40.97 4.09
C LYS A 327 -27.88 41.69 2.76
N ASN A 328 -29.04 42.19 2.36
CA ASN A 328 -29.16 43.00 1.15
C ASN A 328 -28.25 44.24 1.23
N ALA A 329 -27.49 44.51 0.16
CA ALA A 329 -26.61 45.67 0.10
C ALA A 329 -27.37 47.01 0.29
N GLY A 330 -28.65 47.07 -0.10
CA GLY A 330 -29.50 48.26 0.03
C GLY A 330 -29.85 48.67 1.46
N LEU A 331 -29.56 47.82 2.45
CA LEU A 331 -29.79 48.11 3.88
C LEU A 331 -28.61 48.84 4.54
N PHE A 332 -27.45 48.88 3.87
CA PHE A 332 -26.26 49.55 4.37
C PHE A 332 -26.15 50.96 3.77
N PRO A 333 -25.74 51.97 4.57
CA PRO A 333 -25.64 53.36 4.11
C PRO A 333 -24.71 53.52 2.91
N ASP A 334 -23.63 52.73 2.84
CA ASP A 334 -22.63 52.76 1.77
C ASP A 334 -22.96 51.85 0.58
N ARG A 335 -24.12 51.17 0.59
CA ARG A 335 -24.50 50.12 -0.37
C ARG A 335 -23.46 49.00 -0.52
N LYS A 336 -22.61 48.81 0.50
CA LYS A 336 -21.57 47.78 0.54
C LYS A 336 -21.82 46.87 1.73
N ARG A 337 -21.76 45.56 1.47
CA ARG A 337 -21.92 44.53 2.49
C ARG A 337 -20.60 44.37 3.27
N PRO A 338 -20.64 44.13 4.59
CA PRO A 338 -19.47 43.70 5.34
C PRO A 338 -18.88 42.43 4.72
N ALA A 339 -17.56 42.37 4.62
CA ALA A 339 -16.90 41.18 4.09
C ALA A 339 -16.91 40.05 5.13
N VAL A 340 -17.16 38.82 4.67
CA VAL A 340 -17.06 37.62 5.50
C VAL A 340 -15.61 37.16 5.56
N LYS A 341 -15.17 36.75 6.76
CA LYS A 341 -13.82 36.26 7.01
C LYS A 341 -13.86 34.78 7.34
N PHE A 342 -13.09 33.98 6.61
CA PHE A 342 -13.05 32.55 6.89
C PHE A 342 -11.71 31.92 6.55
N ARG A 343 -11.47 30.79 7.18
CA ARG A 343 -10.36 29.89 6.92
C ARG A 343 -10.90 28.60 6.32
N LEU A 344 -10.36 28.21 5.18
CA LEU A 344 -10.65 26.95 4.51
C LEU A 344 -9.52 25.95 4.83
N VAL A 345 -9.88 24.80 5.40
CA VAL A 345 -8.98 23.68 5.62
C VAL A 345 -9.33 22.59 4.63
N LEU A 346 -8.38 22.26 3.76
CA LEU A 346 -8.49 21.25 2.71
C LEU A 346 -7.79 19.97 3.19
N ASP A 347 -8.52 18.88 3.31
CA ASP A 347 -7.97 17.54 3.50
C ASP A 347 -8.00 16.78 2.17
N MET A 348 -6.82 16.45 1.66
CA MET A 348 -6.65 15.89 0.33
C MET A 348 -5.99 14.51 0.39
N LYS A 349 -6.56 13.58 -0.38
CA LYS A 349 -5.95 12.27 -0.66
C LYS A 349 -5.45 12.28 -2.09
N ILE A 350 -4.13 12.15 -2.24
CA ILE A 350 -3.44 12.21 -3.52
C ILE A 350 -2.99 10.80 -3.90
N PHE A 351 -3.27 10.39 -5.13
CA PHE A 351 -2.79 9.12 -5.65
C PHE A 351 -1.26 9.07 -5.66
N GLY A 352 -0.67 8.04 -5.06
CA GLY A 352 0.78 7.86 -4.98
C GLY A 352 1.43 8.41 -3.70
N LEU A 353 0.68 9.11 -2.83
CA LEU A 353 1.17 9.51 -1.51
C LEU A 353 0.43 8.71 -0.43
N PRO A 354 1.14 8.15 0.55
CA PRO A 354 0.50 7.54 1.70
C PRO A 354 -0.10 8.63 2.61
N GLY A 355 -1.30 8.35 3.12
CA GLY A 355 -2.03 9.20 4.07
C GLY A 355 -2.84 10.33 3.42
N SER A 356 -3.46 11.15 4.26
CA SER A 356 -4.07 12.41 3.85
C SER A 356 -3.14 13.58 4.15
N ARG A 357 -3.25 14.63 3.35
CA ARG A 357 -2.46 15.85 3.48
C ARG A 357 -3.41 17.01 3.71
N GLN A 358 -3.00 17.96 4.53
CA GLN A 358 -3.82 19.12 4.82
C GLN A 358 -3.15 20.39 4.31
N ALA A 359 -3.95 21.27 3.73
CA ALA A 359 -3.56 22.64 3.38
C ALA A 359 -4.61 23.59 3.91
N SER A 360 -4.20 24.74 4.44
CA SER A 360 -5.12 25.77 4.91
C SER A 360 -4.88 27.08 4.19
N THR A 361 -5.96 27.79 3.93
CA THR A 361 -5.95 29.12 3.33
C THR A 361 -6.96 29.98 4.06
N GLN A 362 -6.72 31.29 4.14
CA GLN A 362 -7.60 32.22 4.82
C GLN A 362 -7.88 33.43 3.94
N ILE A 363 -9.09 33.97 4.07
CA ILE A 363 -9.53 35.17 3.38
C ILE A 363 -10.27 36.06 4.36
N SER A 364 -9.93 37.34 4.36
CA SER A 364 -10.55 38.35 5.22
C SER A 364 -11.56 39.23 4.49
N ASN A 365 -11.57 39.19 3.16
CA ASN A 365 -12.33 40.11 2.31
C ASN A 365 -13.16 39.35 1.27
N ALA A 366 -14.00 38.40 1.71
CA ALA A 366 -14.88 37.69 0.81
C ALA A 366 -16.29 38.29 0.82
N ASN A 367 -16.91 38.39 -0.35
CA ASN A 367 -18.33 38.76 -0.47
C ASN A 367 -19.20 37.53 -0.25
N CYS A 368 -20.33 37.69 0.45
CA CYS A 368 -21.27 36.59 0.60
C CYS A 368 -21.93 36.24 -0.77
N PRO A 369 -21.95 34.96 -1.17
CA PRO A 369 -22.43 34.53 -2.49
C PRO A 369 -23.95 34.62 -2.65
N VAL A 370 -24.68 34.69 -1.54
CA VAL A 370 -26.14 34.89 -1.49
C VAL A 370 -26.47 36.28 -0.96
N GLU A 371 -27.59 36.81 -1.44
CA GLU A 371 -28.15 38.08 -0.97
C GLU A 371 -29.56 37.84 -0.47
N LEU A 372 -29.81 38.25 0.77
CA LEU A 372 -31.15 38.20 1.36
C LEU A 372 -32.07 39.24 0.70
N ALA A 373 -33.36 38.92 0.64
CA ALA A 373 -34.38 39.89 0.26
C ALA A 373 -34.46 41.00 1.30
N MET A 374 -34.82 42.22 0.89
CA MET A 374 -34.92 43.38 1.81
C MET A 374 -35.88 43.15 2.98
N ASN A 375 -36.90 42.30 2.78
CA ASN A 375 -37.92 41.99 3.79
C ASN A 375 -37.52 40.87 4.76
N ALA A 376 -36.38 40.21 4.51
CA ALA A 376 -35.89 39.09 5.32
C ALA A 376 -34.82 39.53 6.35
N ALA A 377 -34.64 40.85 6.52
CA ALA A 377 -33.58 41.45 7.31
C ALA A 377 -33.96 41.75 8.76
#